data_AF-A0A1H9HTA1-F1
#
_entry.id   AF-A0A1H9HTA1-F1
#
_cell.length_a   1.000
_cell.length_b   1.000
_cell.length_c   1.000
_cell.angle_alpha   90.00
_cell.angle_beta   90.00
_cell.angle_gamma   90.00
#
_symmetry.space_group_name_H-M   'P 1'
#
loop_
_entity.id
_entity.type
_entity.pdbx_description
1 polymer ?
#
loop_
_entity_poly.entity_id
_entity_poly.type
_entity_poly.pdbx_seq_one_letter_code
_entity_poly.pdbx_strand_id
1 'polypeptide(L)'
;MTQPTLFIHQLMVHILEGNQIPKVQIERVVGPILGFFLAEVLTTTLQKDEGFSGQYRMLCPEFPLLKPVGLQSSNIDWLLYNETRQELVFLELKTASGSFCTKQAATYLEKRLQVLDQGAGFLAEDLKKIEKASLAADKYAFVQKMLAERFPGGLEALKACRKAQVMYLVPATALQQEACHFNRMDKVLTFSELADQIDDPFASEWYTICHALRQLDGGSQAAPENYQAHTDFEQIKRLCRDKEAHIIVGFMGGEQALQQANLTYLRQRTYKWDRTNGGHGYKHQANWINGDRFLEVVNRIEADLAASEPATKRQPPDLLGI
;
A
#
# COMPACT_ATOMS: atom_id res chain seq x y z
N MET A 1 -24.06 9.89 10.22
CA MET A 1 -23.06 8.89 10.63
C MET A 1 -21.75 9.21 9.90
N THR A 2 -20.74 9.58 10.70
CA THR A 2 -19.28 9.71 10.49
C THR A 2 -18.71 10.01 9.08
N GLN A 3 -18.42 11.28 8.81
CA GLN A 3 -17.52 11.70 7.72
C GLN A 3 -16.01 11.39 7.90
N PRO A 4 -15.43 11.25 9.12
CA PRO A 4 -13.98 11.00 9.28
C PRO A 4 -13.50 9.70 8.62
N THR A 5 -14.29 8.62 8.73
CA THR A 5 -13.94 7.31 8.14
C THR A 5 -13.93 7.34 6.62
N LEU A 6 -14.76 8.19 5.99
CA LEU A 6 -14.76 8.35 4.53
C LEU A 6 -13.46 8.99 4.03
N PHE A 7 -12.96 10.03 4.71
CA PHE A 7 -11.69 10.66 4.34
C PHE A 7 -10.53 9.67 4.47
N ILE A 8 -10.43 8.97 5.61
CA ILE A 8 -9.37 7.97 5.82
C ILE A 8 -9.42 6.85 4.78
N HIS A 9 -10.62 6.37 4.46
CA HIS A 9 -10.80 5.39 3.39
C HIS A 9 -10.29 5.92 2.03
N GLN A 10 -10.70 7.12 1.63
CA GLN A 10 -10.26 7.74 0.37
C GLN A 10 -8.76 7.98 0.33
N LEU A 11 -8.17 8.44 1.43
CA LEU A 11 -6.74 8.64 1.58
C LEU A 11 -5.99 7.32 1.40
N MET A 12 -6.42 6.25 2.08
CA MET A 12 -5.77 4.95 1.98
C MET A 12 -5.89 4.36 0.57
N VAL A 13 -7.05 4.48 -0.08
CA VAL A 13 -7.21 4.07 -1.49
C VAL A 13 -6.21 4.81 -2.38
N HIS A 14 -6.12 6.13 -2.24
CA HIS A 14 -5.19 6.95 -3.03
C HIS A 14 -3.72 6.59 -2.79
N ILE A 15 -3.33 6.31 -1.54
CA ILE A 15 -1.96 5.88 -1.20
C ILE A 15 -1.64 4.54 -1.85
N LEU A 16 -2.56 3.57 -1.77
CA LEU A 16 -2.36 2.21 -2.25
C LEU A 16 -2.39 2.09 -3.78
N GLU A 17 -3.05 3.02 -4.49
CA GLU A 17 -2.92 3.15 -5.95
C GLU A 17 -1.45 3.32 -6.38
N GLY A 18 -0.62 3.92 -5.53
CA GLY A 18 0.82 4.05 -5.72
C GLY A 18 1.55 2.71 -5.93
N ASN A 19 0.99 1.58 -5.49
CA ASN A 19 1.61 0.25 -5.61
C ASN A 19 1.75 -0.20 -7.07
N GLN A 20 0.90 0.35 -7.93
CA GLN A 20 0.89 0.06 -9.36
C GLN A 20 1.95 0.89 -10.10
N ILE A 21 2.54 1.90 -9.45
CA ILE A 21 3.46 2.85 -10.08
C ILE A 21 4.90 2.39 -9.82
N PRO A 22 5.68 2.10 -10.87
CA PRO A 22 7.07 1.69 -10.70
C PRO A 22 7.88 2.69 -9.87
N LYS A 23 8.69 2.17 -8.94
CA LYS A 23 9.60 2.93 -8.06
C LYS A 23 8.94 3.79 -6.99
N VAL A 24 7.60 3.83 -6.89
CA VAL A 24 6.94 4.45 -5.74
C VAL A 24 7.18 3.56 -4.52
N GLN A 25 7.57 4.18 -3.41
CA GLN A 25 7.83 3.51 -2.14
C GLN A 25 6.65 3.79 -1.20
N ILE A 26 5.62 2.95 -1.25
CA ILE A 26 4.44 3.11 -0.39
C ILE A 26 4.82 3.01 1.09
N GLU A 27 5.85 2.23 1.41
CA GLU A 27 6.38 2.10 2.77
C GLU A 27 6.57 3.46 3.44
N ARG A 28 7.06 4.46 2.69
CA ARG A 28 7.35 5.81 3.21
C ARG A 28 6.11 6.63 3.52
N VAL A 29 5.00 6.33 2.87
CA VAL A 29 3.73 7.04 3.06
C VAL A 29 2.90 6.35 4.14
N VAL A 30 2.90 5.02 4.14
CA VAL A 30 2.11 4.22 5.07
C VAL A 30 2.81 3.99 6.41
N GLY A 31 4.14 4.04 6.44
CA GLY A 31 4.95 3.87 7.65
C GLY A 31 4.58 4.84 8.78
N PRO A 32 4.46 6.16 8.53
CA PRO A 32 4.01 7.11 9.55
C PRO A 32 2.60 6.82 10.07
N ILE A 33 1.69 6.36 9.20
CA ILE A 33 0.31 5.99 9.58
C ILE A 33 0.33 4.75 10.47
N LEU A 34 1.04 3.69 10.04
CA LEU A 34 1.20 2.46 10.80
C LEU A 34 1.85 2.69 12.15
N GLY A 35 2.93 3.47 12.18
CA GLY A 35 3.71 3.77 13.39
C GLY A 35 2.89 4.42 14.49
N PHE A 36 1.80 5.10 14.15
CA PHE A 36 0.85 5.67 15.12
C PHE A 36 0.09 4.59 15.90
N PHE A 37 -0.32 3.51 15.24
CA PHE A 37 -1.13 2.43 15.83
C PHE A 37 -0.31 1.22 16.29
N LEU A 38 0.94 1.12 15.85
CA LEU A 38 1.71 -0.13 15.86
C LEU A 38 1.85 -0.77 17.24
N ALA A 39 2.02 0.03 18.29
CA ALA A 39 2.16 -0.47 19.66
C ALA A 39 0.90 -1.23 20.12
N GLU A 40 -0.27 -0.62 19.95
CA GLU A 40 -1.53 -1.23 20.36
C GLU A 40 -1.90 -2.42 19.45
N VAL A 41 -1.68 -2.25 18.14
CA VAL A 41 -1.93 -3.30 17.15
C VAL A 41 -1.10 -4.54 17.45
N LEU A 42 0.20 -4.42 17.73
CA LEU A 42 1.05 -5.57 18.04
C LEU A 42 0.67 -6.21 19.38
N THR A 43 0.38 -5.40 20.40
CA THR A 43 -0.11 -5.87 21.70
C THR A 43 -1.35 -6.76 21.52
N THR A 44 -2.33 -6.29 20.77
CA THR A 44 -3.57 -7.03 20.51
C THR A 44 -3.36 -8.24 19.60
N THR A 45 -2.58 -8.08 18.52
CA THR A 45 -2.30 -9.14 17.52
C THR A 45 -1.57 -10.32 18.16
N LEU A 46 -0.59 -10.05 19.02
CA LEU A 46 0.33 -11.05 19.56
C LEU A 46 -0.06 -11.53 20.97
N GLN A 47 -1.22 -11.10 21.49
CA GLN A 47 -1.65 -11.41 22.87
C GLN A 47 -1.68 -12.92 23.21
N LYS A 48 -1.88 -13.79 22.21
CA LYS A 48 -1.92 -15.25 22.37
C LYS A 48 -0.63 -15.96 21.95
N ASP A 49 0.36 -15.21 21.48
CA ASP A 49 1.64 -15.77 21.06
C ASP A 49 2.58 -15.84 22.28
N GLU A 50 2.93 -17.05 22.75
CA GLU A 50 3.77 -17.20 23.94
C GLU A 50 5.18 -16.57 23.79
N GLY A 51 5.68 -16.51 22.55
CA GLY A 51 6.98 -15.94 22.22
C GLY A 51 6.97 -14.42 22.16
N PHE A 52 5.84 -13.80 21.84
CA PHE A 52 5.73 -12.39 21.49
C PHE A 52 4.64 -11.61 22.23
N SER A 53 3.81 -12.26 23.04
CA SER A 53 2.78 -11.60 23.85
C SER A 53 3.36 -10.57 24.81
N GLY A 54 2.58 -9.55 25.12
CA GLY A 54 2.96 -8.49 26.04
C GLY A 54 2.55 -7.11 25.55
N GLN A 55 2.77 -6.13 26.41
CA GLN A 55 2.52 -4.72 26.13
C GLN A 55 3.67 -4.14 25.32
N TYR A 56 3.37 -3.62 24.13
CA TYR A 56 4.35 -2.99 23.26
C TYR A 56 4.35 -1.48 23.44
N ARG A 57 5.55 -0.88 23.37
CA ARG A 57 5.75 0.56 23.34
C ARG A 57 6.59 0.94 22.13
N MET A 58 6.12 1.92 21.35
CA MET A 58 6.90 2.55 20.30
C MET A 58 8.00 3.42 20.92
N LEU A 59 9.28 3.08 20.70
CA LEU A 59 10.39 3.91 21.16
C LEU A 59 10.72 4.96 20.11
N CYS A 60 11.01 4.54 18.88
CA CYS A 60 11.44 5.45 17.83
C CYS A 60 11.02 4.95 16.44
N PRO A 61 10.33 5.77 15.63
CA PRO A 61 10.24 5.52 14.20
C PRO A 61 11.57 5.84 13.53
N GLU A 62 11.90 5.14 12.43
CA GLU A 62 13.08 5.37 11.60
C GLU A 62 14.39 5.39 12.42
N PHE A 63 14.58 4.37 13.25
CA PHE A 63 15.69 4.35 14.20
C PHE A 63 17.04 4.11 13.51
N PRO A 64 18.04 5.00 13.68
CA PRO A 64 19.35 4.84 13.05
C PRO A 64 20.17 3.73 13.71
N LEU A 65 20.63 2.77 12.90
CA LEU A 65 21.58 1.73 13.27
C LEU A 65 22.91 1.98 12.57
N LEU A 66 23.98 2.12 13.35
CA LEU A 66 25.33 2.30 12.83
C LEU A 66 25.77 1.08 12.01
N LYS A 67 26.25 1.34 10.79
CA LYS A 67 26.81 0.30 9.91
C LYS A 67 28.19 -0.15 10.42
N PRO A 68 28.63 -1.38 10.11
CA PRO A 68 29.94 -1.88 10.55
C PRO A 68 31.14 -1.05 10.04
N VAL A 69 30.98 -0.38 8.89
CA VAL A 69 32.06 0.40 8.26
C VAL A 69 31.67 1.88 8.23
N GLY A 70 32.48 2.70 8.89
CA GLY A 70 32.32 4.16 8.94
C GLY A 70 31.32 4.64 9.99
N LEU A 71 30.83 5.87 9.82
CA LEU A 71 29.87 6.53 10.71
C LEU A 71 28.49 6.74 10.07
N GLN A 72 28.20 5.96 9.02
CA GLN A 72 26.91 5.98 8.37
C GLN A 72 25.94 5.04 9.09
N SER A 73 24.65 5.39 9.08
CA SER A 73 23.58 4.53 9.56
C SER A 73 22.77 3.92 8.42
N SER A 74 22.10 2.82 8.73
CA SER A 74 20.87 2.37 8.07
C SER A 74 19.73 2.49 9.08
N ASN A 75 18.52 2.78 8.62
CA ASN A 75 17.38 2.85 9.53
C ASN A 75 16.69 1.49 9.63
N ILE A 76 16.16 1.17 10.81
CA ILE A 76 15.07 0.22 10.99
C ILE A 76 13.78 1.04 11.05
N ASP A 77 12.71 0.58 10.39
CA ASP A 77 11.48 1.37 10.30
C ASP A 77 10.91 1.71 11.68
N TRP A 78 10.96 0.78 12.64
CA TRP A 78 10.63 1.06 14.03
C TRP A 78 11.48 0.29 15.03
N LEU A 79 11.85 0.98 16.11
CA LEU A 79 12.34 0.38 17.34
C LEU A 79 11.21 0.39 18.37
N LEU A 80 10.83 -0.79 18.85
CA LEU A 80 9.84 -0.96 19.91
C LEU A 80 10.45 -1.65 21.12
N TYR A 81 9.69 -1.66 22.21
CA TYR A 81 10.00 -2.40 23.42
C TYR A 81 8.78 -3.19 23.88
N ASN A 82 8.93 -4.49 24.07
CA ASN A 82 7.92 -5.30 24.76
C ASN A 82 8.19 -5.18 26.27
N GLU A 83 7.33 -4.43 26.97
CA GLU A 83 7.48 -4.11 28.39
C GLU A 83 7.33 -5.33 29.28
N THR A 84 6.43 -6.24 28.92
CA THR A 84 6.17 -7.48 29.66
C THR A 84 7.39 -8.40 29.63
N ARG A 85 8.03 -8.50 28.47
CA ARG A 85 9.17 -9.41 28.23
C ARG A 85 10.53 -8.76 28.43
N GLN A 86 10.55 -7.44 28.58
CA GLN A 86 11.74 -6.60 28.73
C GLN A 86 12.74 -6.76 27.59
N GLU A 87 12.24 -6.77 26.35
CA GLU A 87 13.05 -6.97 25.15
C GLU A 87 12.77 -5.92 24.07
N LEU A 88 13.81 -5.56 23.33
CA LEU A 88 13.69 -4.69 22.16
C LEU A 88 13.10 -5.45 20.98
N VAL A 89 12.40 -4.74 20.10
CA VAL A 89 11.94 -5.28 18.82
C VAL A 89 12.35 -4.34 17.70
N PHE A 90 13.18 -4.85 16.80
CA PHE A 90 13.51 -4.22 15.53
C PHE A 90 12.45 -4.64 14.51
N LEU A 91 11.57 -3.73 14.13
CA LEU A 91 10.49 -4.01 13.19
C LEU A 91 10.73 -3.30 11.86
N GLU A 92 10.79 -4.10 10.78
CA GLU A 92 10.93 -3.62 9.41
C GLU A 92 9.63 -3.82 8.63
N LEU A 93 9.25 -2.82 7.83
CA LEU A 93 8.14 -2.82 6.89
C LEU A 93 8.63 -3.16 5.48
N LYS A 94 7.82 -3.97 4.80
CA LYS A 94 7.81 -4.06 3.33
C LYS A 94 6.36 -3.94 2.86
N THR A 95 6.15 -3.33 1.71
CA THR A 95 4.81 -3.25 1.08
C THR A 95 4.75 -3.89 -0.30
N ALA A 96 5.90 -4.27 -0.86
CA ALA A 96 6.00 -4.95 -2.15
C ALA A 96 6.78 -6.26 -2.04
N SER A 97 6.46 -7.22 -2.92
CA SER A 97 7.23 -8.45 -3.09
C SER A 97 8.60 -8.19 -3.73
N GLY A 98 9.64 -8.94 -3.35
CA GLY A 98 10.98 -8.81 -3.90
C GLY A 98 11.75 -7.62 -3.35
N SER A 99 11.23 -6.99 -2.29
CA SER A 99 11.85 -5.85 -1.62
C SER A 99 12.72 -6.27 -0.42
N PHE A 100 12.85 -7.58 -0.16
CA PHE A 100 13.72 -8.07 0.91
C PHE A 100 15.19 -7.76 0.60
N CYS A 101 15.88 -7.16 1.56
CA CYS A 101 17.29 -6.85 1.46
C CYS A 101 18.10 -7.70 2.44
N THR A 102 18.82 -8.70 1.92
CA THR A 102 19.63 -9.63 2.73
C THR A 102 20.71 -8.93 3.56
N LYS A 103 21.34 -7.88 3.02
CA LYS A 103 22.37 -7.09 3.74
C LYS A 103 21.78 -6.32 4.91
N GLN A 104 20.59 -5.75 4.73
CA GLN A 104 19.87 -5.01 5.75
C GLN A 104 19.41 -5.98 6.87
N ALA A 105 18.79 -7.10 6.50
CA ALA A 105 18.39 -8.14 7.44
C ALA A 105 19.58 -8.69 8.25
N ALA A 106 20.74 -8.91 7.61
CA ALA A 106 21.96 -9.33 8.29
C ALA A 106 22.41 -8.31 9.35
N THR A 107 22.27 -7.01 9.07
CA THR A 107 22.60 -5.95 10.03
C THR A 107 21.69 -6.03 11.25
N TYR A 108 20.39 -6.27 11.07
CA TYR A 108 19.45 -6.40 12.19
C TYR A 108 19.72 -7.63 13.05
N LEU A 109 20.00 -8.77 12.42
CA LEU A 109 20.37 -10.00 13.12
C LEU A 109 21.69 -9.84 13.89
N GLU A 110 22.68 -9.15 13.31
CA GLU A 110 23.93 -8.84 14.00
C GLU A 110 23.68 -7.95 15.23
N LYS A 111 22.87 -6.89 15.07
CA LYS A 111 22.52 -5.99 16.18
C LYS A 111 21.75 -6.72 17.28
N ARG A 112 20.86 -7.66 16.93
CA ARG A 112 20.20 -8.55 17.89
C ARG A 112 21.22 -9.37 18.70
N LEU A 113 22.22 -9.96 18.05
CA LEU A 113 23.29 -10.71 18.73
C LEU A 113 24.16 -9.79 19.61
N GLN A 114 24.45 -8.56 19.17
CA GLN A 114 25.15 -7.58 20.00
C GLN A 114 24.36 -7.21 21.26
N VAL A 115 23.03 -7.06 21.17
CA VAL A 115 22.17 -6.82 22.35
C VAL A 115 22.27 -8.00 23.33
N LEU A 116 22.28 -9.24 22.84
CA LEU A 116 22.45 -10.42 23.68
C LEU A 116 23.81 -10.43 24.40
N ASP A 117 24.89 -10.15 23.68
CA ASP A 117 26.26 -10.23 24.17
C ASP A 117 26.61 -9.11 25.18
N GLN A 118 26.32 -7.85 24.84
CA GLN A 118 26.77 -6.68 25.60
C GLN A 118 25.64 -5.77 26.12
N GLY A 119 24.38 -6.10 25.84
CA GLY A 119 23.22 -5.26 26.18
C GLY A 119 23.00 -4.16 25.16
N ALA A 120 21.83 -3.50 25.20
CA ALA A 120 21.45 -2.52 24.18
C ALA A 120 22.06 -1.12 24.37
N GLY A 121 22.92 -0.92 25.36
CA GLY A 121 23.55 0.38 25.65
C GLY A 121 24.35 0.94 24.47
N PHE A 122 24.95 0.07 23.66
CA PHE A 122 25.71 0.50 22.48
C PHE A 122 24.85 1.26 21.46
N LEU A 123 23.52 1.05 21.41
CA LEU A 123 22.63 1.79 20.50
C LEU A 123 22.66 3.30 20.80
N ALA A 124 22.67 3.67 22.08
CA ALA A 124 22.76 5.06 22.49
C ALA A 124 24.17 5.64 22.24
N GLU A 125 25.21 4.84 22.43
CA GLU A 125 26.59 5.24 22.14
C GLU A 125 26.83 5.44 20.65
N ASP A 126 26.28 4.56 19.83
CA ASP A 126 26.34 4.63 18.37
C ASP A 126 25.63 5.88 17.85
N LEU A 127 24.47 6.25 18.39
CA LEU A 127 23.81 7.52 18.07
C LEU A 127 24.71 8.72 18.37
N LYS A 128 25.40 8.75 19.52
CA LYS A 128 26.35 9.82 19.86
C LYS A 128 27.53 9.88 18.89
N LYS A 129 28.01 8.74 18.41
CA LYS A 129 29.08 8.70 17.39
C LYS A 129 28.60 9.30 16.07
N ILE A 130 27.41 8.92 15.62
CA ILE A 130 26.81 9.43 14.38
C ILE A 130 26.53 10.93 14.49
N GLU A 131 25.93 11.36 15.60
CA GLU A 131 25.63 12.77 15.89
C GLU A 131 26.88 13.64 15.72
N LYS A 132 27.99 13.27 16.38
CA LYS A 132 29.25 14.03 16.34
C LYS A 132 29.85 14.17 14.94
N ALA A 133 29.56 13.23 14.04
CA ALA A 133 30.09 13.23 12.68
C ALA A 133 29.08 13.73 11.64
N SER A 134 27.84 14.03 12.04
CA SER A 134 26.76 14.40 11.13
C SER A 134 26.60 15.91 10.99
N LEU A 135 26.27 16.35 9.78
CA LEU A 135 25.79 17.72 9.54
C LEU A 135 24.36 17.94 10.07
N ALA A 136 23.65 16.89 10.49
CA ALA A 136 22.30 16.92 11.05
C ALA A 136 22.29 16.44 12.51
N ALA A 137 23.27 16.88 13.31
CA ALA A 137 23.43 16.48 14.71
C ALA A 137 22.16 16.68 15.56
N ASP A 138 21.43 17.77 15.32
CA ASP A 138 20.16 18.09 15.95
C ASP A 138 19.11 16.98 15.81
N LYS A 139 19.06 16.31 14.66
CA LYS A 139 18.15 15.17 14.42
C LYS A 139 18.51 13.95 15.27
N TYR A 140 19.80 13.65 15.41
CA TYR A 140 20.26 12.53 16.26
C TYR A 140 20.11 12.84 17.74
N ALA A 141 20.29 14.10 18.15
CA ALA A 141 19.97 14.56 19.50
C ALA A 141 18.48 14.40 19.81
N PHE A 142 17.60 14.69 18.85
CA PHE A 142 16.16 14.45 18.99
C PHE A 142 15.82 12.96 19.17
N VAL A 143 16.45 12.06 18.40
CA VAL A 143 16.29 10.61 18.58
C VAL A 143 16.75 10.16 19.98
N GLN A 144 17.89 10.65 20.46
CA GLN A 144 18.36 10.34 21.83
C GLN A 144 17.39 10.82 22.90
N LYS A 145 16.85 12.03 22.76
CA LYS A 145 15.82 12.57 23.67
C LYS A 145 14.56 11.70 23.65
N MET A 146 14.09 11.32 22.47
CA MET A 146 12.93 10.45 22.31
C MET A 146 13.12 9.10 23.01
N LEU A 147 14.30 8.48 22.85
CA LEU A 147 14.62 7.24 23.57
C LEU A 147 14.69 7.44 25.08
N ALA A 148 15.30 8.54 25.55
CA ALA A 148 15.41 8.84 26.98
C ALA A 148 14.03 8.99 27.65
N GLU A 149 13.07 9.58 26.93
CA GLU A 149 11.70 9.80 27.41
C GLU A 149 10.84 8.53 27.35
N ARG A 150 11.05 7.70 26.32
CA ARG A 150 10.16 6.56 26.04
C ARG A 150 10.65 5.23 26.57
N PHE A 151 11.96 5.04 26.74
CA PHE A 151 12.48 3.80 27.32
C PHE A 151 12.33 3.80 28.84
N PRO A 152 11.75 2.75 29.46
CA PRO A 152 11.62 2.68 30.91
C PRO A 152 12.98 2.75 31.61
N GLY A 153 13.15 3.75 32.48
CA GLY A 153 14.44 4.02 33.15
C GLY A 153 15.45 4.84 32.33
N GLY A 154 15.06 5.32 31.15
CA GLY A 154 15.87 6.20 30.30
C GLY A 154 17.02 5.49 29.58
N LEU A 155 17.90 6.28 28.95
CA LEU A 155 18.97 5.76 28.09
C LEU A 155 19.94 4.80 28.81
N GLU A 156 20.28 5.06 30.07
CA GLU A 156 21.21 4.21 30.82
C GLU A 156 20.64 2.81 31.08
N ALA A 157 19.32 2.69 31.21
CA ALA A 157 18.65 1.41 31.41
C ALA A 157 18.75 0.48 30.18
N LEU A 158 19.03 1.01 28.97
CA LEU A 158 19.28 0.19 27.78
C LEU A 158 20.44 -0.79 27.98
N LYS A 159 21.44 -0.46 28.80
CA LYS A 159 22.57 -1.35 29.11
C LYS A 159 22.12 -2.66 29.78
N ALA A 160 21.01 -2.62 30.51
CA ALA A 160 20.43 -3.79 31.17
C ALA A 160 19.53 -4.62 30.23
N CYS A 161 19.07 -4.05 29.11
CA CYS A 161 18.27 -4.78 28.13
C CYS A 161 19.17 -5.72 27.32
N ARG A 162 19.00 -7.03 27.51
CA ARG A 162 19.84 -8.11 26.94
C ARG A 162 19.11 -8.97 25.92
N LYS A 163 17.90 -8.58 25.53
CA LYS A 163 17.08 -9.31 24.56
C LYS A 163 16.60 -8.38 23.48
N ALA A 164 16.65 -8.87 22.26
CA ALA A 164 16.07 -8.21 21.12
C ALA A 164 15.48 -9.26 20.17
N GLN A 165 14.45 -8.86 19.43
CA GLN A 165 13.82 -9.64 18.37
C GLN A 165 13.88 -8.85 17.06
N VAL A 166 13.97 -9.53 15.93
CA VAL A 166 13.83 -8.97 14.59
C VAL A 166 12.50 -9.43 14.02
N MET A 167 11.60 -8.48 13.82
CA MET A 167 10.26 -8.69 13.29
C MET A 167 10.11 -8.03 11.92
N TYR A 168 9.33 -8.65 11.04
CA TYR A 168 8.98 -8.09 9.74
C TYR A 168 7.45 -8.01 9.59
N LEU A 169 6.97 -6.89 9.04
CA LEU A 169 5.59 -6.75 8.55
C LEU A 169 5.65 -6.63 7.03
N VAL A 170 5.06 -7.60 6.33
CA VAL A 170 5.21 -7.76 4.88
C VAL A 170 3.90 -8.18 4.22
N PRO A 171 3.75 -8.02 2.89
CA PRO A 171 2.64 -8.66 2.19
C PRO A 171 2.71 -10.18 2.28
N ALA A 172 1.57 -10.85 2.36
CA ALA A 172 1.49 -12.32 2.29
C ALA A 172 2.19 -12.89 1.04
N THR A 173 2.08 -12.22 -0.11
CA THR A 173 2.83 -12.60 -1.33
C THR A 173 4.35 -12.51 -1.18
N ALA A 174 4.86 -11.50 -0.49
CA ALA A 174 6.30 -11.39 -0.21
C ALA A 174 6.76 -12.54 0.71
N LEU A 175 5.99 -12.84 1.75
CA LEU A 175 6.27 -13.97 2.64
C LEU A 175 6.34 -15.29 1.89
N GLN A 176 5.44 -15.52 0.93
CA GLN A 176 5.43 -16.74 0.10
C GLN A 176 6.64 -16.81 -0.85
N GLN A 177 6.95 -15.72 -1.55
CA GLN A 177 8.01 -15.70 -2.57
C GLN A 177 9.42 -15.73 -1.95
N GLU A 178 9.59 -15.12 -0.78
CA GLU A 178 10.88 -14.92 -0.12
C GLU A 178 10.96 -15.70 1.21
N ALA A 179 10.16 -16.75 1.37
CA ALA A 179 10.03 -17.55 2.59
C ALA A 179 11.39 -18.02 3.15
N CYS A 180 12.31 -18.43 2.27
CA CYS A 180 13.65 -18.89 2.67
C CYS A 180 14.46 -17.81 3.40
N HIS A 181 14.20 -16.53 3.14
CA HIS A 181 14.83 -15.41 3.81
C HIS A 181 14.15 -15.09 5.15
N PHE A 182 12.82 -15.10 5.16
CA PHE A 182 12.01 -14.81 6.33
C PHE A 182 12.11 -15.84 7.45
N ASN A 183 12.39 -17.11 7.13
CA ASN A 183 12.61 -18.18 8.12
C ASN A 183 13.76 -17.92 9.11
N ARG A 184 14.61 -16.91 8.85
CA ARG A 184 15.71 -16.51 9.73
C ARG A 184 15.33 -15.41 10.72
N MET A 185 14.17 -14.79 10.54
CA MET A 185 13.66 -13.73 11.40
C MET A 185 12.93 -14.34 12.60
N ASP A 186 12.84 -13.60 13.71
CA ASP A 186 12.18 -14.12 14.91
C ASP A 186 10.66 -14.18 14.73
N LYS A 187 10.09 -13.19 14.03
CA LYS A 187 8.67 -13.16 13.67
C LYS A 187 8.46 -12.46 12.33
N VAL A 188 7.53 -12.98 11.54
CA VAL A 188 7.04 -12.29 10.34
C VAL A 188 5.53 -12.28 10.40
N LEU A 189 4.94 -11.12 10.15
CA LEU A 189 3.51 -10.88 10.11
C LEU A 189 3.12 -10.39 8.72
N THR A 190 1.94 -10.81 8.28
CA THR A 190 1.26 -10.26 7.12
C THR A 190 0.25 -9.19 7.53
N PHE A 191 -0.21 -8.35 6.60
CA PHE A 191 -1.20 -7.32 6.93
C PHE A 191 -2.54 -7.92 7.38
N SER A 192 -2.89 -9.10 6.89
CA SER A 192 -4.08 -9.88 7.27
C SER A 192 -3.98 -10.51 8.64
N GLU A 193 -2.77 -10.68 9.18
CA GLU A 193 -2.57 -11.18 10.54
C GLU A 193 -2.75 -10.08 11.60
N LEU A 194 -2.72 -8.80 11.22
CA LEU A 194 -2.93 -7.71 12.15
C LEU A 194 -4.38 -7.68 12.64
N ALA A 195 -4.55 -7.47 13.95
CA ALA A 195 -5.83 -7.25 14.58
C ALA A 195 -6.54 -6.03 13.95
N ASP A 196 -7.80 -6.17 13.59
CA ASP A 196 -8.62 -5.07 13.03
C ASP A 196 -9.42 -4.32 14.09
N GLN A 197 -9.49 -4.86 15.30
CA GLN A 197 -10.06 -4.21 16.48
C GLN A 197 -8.96 -4.03 17.51
N ILE A 198 -8.84 -2.81 18.01
CA ILE A 198 -7.86 -2.41 19.03
C ILE A 198 -8.55 -1.54 20.10
N ASP A 199 -7.99 -1.50 21.30
CA ASP A 199 -8.44 -0.60 22.37
C ASP A 199 -7.72 0.76 22.25
N ASP A 200 -8.13 1.57 21.26
CA ASP A 200 -7.53 2.88 20.98
C ASP A 200 -8.62 3.93 20.65
N PRO A 201 -8.44 5.21 21.00
CA PRO A 201 -9.39 6.28 20.65
C PRO A 201 -9.70 6.41 19.15
N PHE A 202 -8.82 5.92 18.28
CA PHE A 202 -8.94 5.95 16.82
C PHE A 202 -9.18 4.54 16.24
N ALA A 203 -9.80 3.63 17.01
CA ALA A 203 -10.08 2.26 16.57
C ALA A 203 -10.89 2.19 15.25
N SER A 204 -11.79 3.15 14.99
CA SER A 204 -12.61 3.17 13.78
C SER A 204 -11.80 3.50 12.52
N GLU A 205 -10.82 4.39 12.67
CA GLU A 205 -9.85 4.77 11.66
C GLU A 205 -8.88 3.62 11.43
N TRP A 206 -8.39 2.99 12.50
CA TRP A 206 -7.55 1.80 12.40
C TRP A 206 -8.23 0.68 11.62
N TYR A 207 -9.49 0.36 11.93
CA TYR A 207 -10.25 -0.64 11.20
C TYR A 207 -10.24 -0.35 9.69
N THR A 208 -10.47 0.91 9.31
CA THR A 208 -10.45 1.34 7.90
C THR A 208 -9.06 1.19 7.28
N ILE A 209 -8.00 1.60 7.99
CA ILE A 209 -6.61 1.51 7.55
C ILE A 209 -6.17 0.05 7.40
N CYS A 210 -6.43 -0.80 8.41
CA CYS A 210 -6.11 -2.22 8.42
C CYS A 210 -6.74 -2.93 7.22
N HIS A 211 -8.04 -2.70 6.98
CA HIS A 211 -8.73 -3.29 5.82
C HIS A 211 -8.17 -2.80 4.48
N ALA A 212 -7.72 -1.55 4.38
CA ALA A 212 -7.04 -1.08 3.19
C ALA A 212 -5.67 -1.76 3.02
N LEU A 213 -4.87 -1.85 4.07
CA LEU A 213 -3.55 -2.48 4.06
C LEU A 213 -3.59 -3.96 3.68
N ARG A 214 -4.62 -4.70 4.09
CA ARG A 214 -4.84 -6.10 3.69
C ARG A 214 -4.88 -6.29 2.17
N GLN A 215 -5.17 -5.25 1.39
CA GLN A 215 -5.11 -5.32 -0.08
C GLN A 215 -3.66 -5.52 -0.59
N LEU A 216 -2.64 -5.15 0.19
CA LEU A 216 -1.24 -5.37 -0.16
C LEU A 216 -0.89 -6.86 -0.14
N ASP A 217 -1.51 -7.66 0.74
CA ASP A 217 -1.23 -9.10 0.85
C ASP A 217 -1.50 -9.86 -0.44
N GLY A 218 -2.51 -9.44 -1.20
CA GLY A 218 -2.93 -10.06 -2.46
C GLY A 218 -1.92 -9.92 -3.61
N GLY A 219 -0.84 -9.14 -3.44
CA GLY A 219 0.20 -8.90 -4.45
C GLY A 219 -0.37 -8.32 -5.74
N SER A 220 -0.42 -6.99 -5.87
CA SER A 220 -1.02 -6.32 -7.04
C SER A 220 -2.33 -6.98 -7.52
N GLN A 221 -3.17 -7.46 -6.61
CA GLN A 221 -4.55 -7.72 -6.97
C GLN A 221 -5.21 -6.36 -7.09
N ALA A 222 -5.74 -6.10 -8.29
CA ALA A 222 -6.62 -4.99 -8.55
C ALA A 222 -7.59 -4.85 -7.38
N ALA A 223 -7.82 -3.61 -6.93
CA ALA A 223 -8.91 -3.30 -6.01
C ALA A 223 -10.13 -4.15 -6.38
N PRO A 224 -10.83 -4.75 -5.40
CA PRO A 224 -11.93 -5.69 -5.67
C PRO A 224 -12.77 -5.14 -6.80
N GLU A 225 -12.86 -5.90 -7.91
CA GLU A 225 -13.29 -5.37 -9.20
C GLU A 225 -14.53 -4.53 -9.01
N ASN A 226 -14.40 -3.22 -9.20
CA ASN A 226 -15.54 -2.31 -9.04
C ASN A 226 -16.41 -2.31 -10.30
N TYR A 227 -16.54 -3.47 -10.94
CA TYR A 227 -17.24 -3.67 -12.20
C TYR A 227 -17.63 -5.14 -12.34
N GLN A 228 -18.57 -5.43 -13.24
CA GLN A 228 -19.04 -6.78 -13.49
C GLN A 228 -18.11 -7.54 -14.46
N ALA A 229 -17.64 -6.89 -15.52
CA ALA A 229 -16.71 -7.49 -16.48
C ALA A 229 -16.02 -6.45 -17.37
N HIS A 230 -15.04 -6.93 -18.13
CA HIS A 230 -14.42 -6.23 -19.25
C HIS A 230 -14.96 -6.75 -20.58
N THR A 231 -15.01 -5.88 -21.58
CA THR A 231 -15.48 -6.25 -22.91
C THR A 231 -14.91 -5.32 -23.98
N ASP A 232 -14.91 -5.75 -25.24
CA ASP A 232 -14.43 -4.96 -26.37
C ASP A 232 -15.48 -3.92 -26.84
N PHE A 233 -15.11 -3.11 -27.83
CA PHE A 233 -15.94 -2.04 -28.35
C PHE A 233 -17.27 -2.51 -28.96
N GLU A 234 -17.27 -3.61 -29.72
CA GLU A 234 -18.52 -4.09 -30.36
C GLU A 234 -19.43 -4.76 -29.33
N GLN A 235 -18.84 -5.49 -28.38
CA GLN A 235 -19.58 -6.14 -27.31
C GLN A 235 -20.15 -5.12 -26.31
N ILE A 236 -19.44 -4.04 -25.96
CA ILE A 236 -20.02 -3.00 -25.08
C ILE A 236 -21.20 -2.28 -25.77
N LYS A 237 -21.11 -2.01 -27.07
CA LYS A 237 -22.22 -1.43 -27.84
C LYS A 237 -23.45 -2.34 -27.82
N ARG A 238 -23.23 -3.65 -27.99
CA ARG A 238 -24.30 -4.64 -27.88
C ARG A 238 -24.91 -4.68 -26.48
N LEU A 239 -24.08 -4.70 -25.44
CA LEU A 239 -24.54 -4.66 -24.05
C LEU A 239 -25.35 -3.40 -23.73
N CYS A 240 -24.93 -2.24 -24.20
CA CYS A 240 -25.68 -1.00 -24.06
C CYS A 240 -27.01 -1.03 -24.81
N ARG A 241 -27.09 -1.71 -25.96
CA ARG A 241 -28.34 -1.88 -26.71
C ARG A 241 -29.30 -2.86 -26.01
N ASP A 242 -28.77 -3.95 -25.48
CA ASP A 242 -29.57 -5.03 -24.89
C ASP A 242 -30.05 -4.68 -23.47
N LYS A 243 -29.32 -3.80 -22.75
CA LYS A 243 -29.58 -3.48 -21.33
C LYS A 243 -29.78 -1.99 -21.03
N GLU A 244 -29.56 -1.11 -22.00
CA GLU A 244 -29.83 0.32 -21.94
C GLU A 244 -29.32 0.98 -20.64
N ALA A 245 -30.18 1.70 -19.92
CA ALA A 245 -29.86 2.42 -18.67
C ALA A 245 -29.66 1.49 -17.46
N HIS A 246 -29.78 0.16 -17.61
CA HIS A 246 -29.53 -0.79 -16.52
C HIS A 246 -28.06 -1.12 -16.33
N ILE A 247 -27.19 -0.58 -17.18
CA ILE A 247 -25.74 -0.70 -17.04
C ILE A 247 -25.06 0.67 -17.06
N ILE A 248 -23.86 0.70 -16.49
CA ILE A 248 -22.92 1.82 -16.56
C ILE A 248 -21.61 1.34 -17.17
N VAL A 249 -21.00 2.22 -17.97
CA VAL A 249 -19.75 1.98 -18.69
C VAL A 249 -18.67 2.89 -18.13
N GLY A 250 -17.54 2.30 -17.78
CA GLY A 250 -16.38 3.02 -17.27
C GLY A 250 -15.63 3.72 -18.41
N PHE A 251 -15.56 5.05 -18.35
CA PHE A 251 -14.76 5.87 -19.25
C PHE A 251 -14.14 7.01 -18.44
N MET A 252 -12.81 7.05 -18.38
CA MET A 252 -12.08 8.08 -17.63
C MET A 252 -12.37 9.47 -18.20
N GLY A 253 -12.81 10.40 -17.34
CA GLY A 253 -13.29 11.73 -17.76
C GLY A 253 -14.75 11.77 -18.22
N GLY A 254 -15.46 10.64 -18.14
CA GLY A 254 -16.90 10.55 -18.34
C GLY A 254 -17.35 10.92 -19.75
N GLU A 255 -18.60 11.38 -19.85
CA GLU A 255 -19.25 11.67 -21.14
C GLU A 255 -18.52 12.77 -21.92
N GLN A 256 -17.99 13.80 -21.23
CA GLN A 256 -17.25 14.89 -21.86
C GLN A 256 -16.00 14.38 -22.59
N ALA A 257 -15.22 13.52 -21.94
CA ALA A 257 -14.05 12.91 -22.55
C ALA A 257 -14.42 11.95 -23.69
N LEU A 258 -15.54 11.22 -23.56
CA LEU A 258 -16.05 10.34 -24.61
C LEU A 258 -16.43 11.12 -25.87
N GLN A 259 -17.09 12.28 -25.73
CA GLN A 259 -17.49 13.13 -26.86
C GLN A 259 -16.29 13.68 -27.65
N GLN A 260 -15.12 13.80 -27.03
CA GLN A 260 -13.90 14.30 -27.64
C GLN A 260 -13.02 13.18 -28.22
N ALA A 261 -13.37 11.92 -28.00
CA ALA A 261 -12.60 10.77 -28.45
C ALA A 261 -12.82 10.46 -29.93
N ASN A 262 -11.78 9.99 -30.62
CA ASN A 262 -11.91 9.52 -32.00
C ASN A 262 -12.26 8.02 -32.08
N LEU A 263 -12.89 7.60 -33.18
CA LEU A 263 -13.41 6.23 -33.32
C LEU A 263 -12.31 5.15 -33.29
N THR A 264 -11.13 5.44 -33.85
CA THR A 264 -9.99 4.51 -33.84
C THR A 264 -9.56 4.19 -32.41
N TYR A 265 -9.44 5.22 -31.57
CA TYR A 265 -9.13 5.06 -30.15
C TYR A 265 -10.20 4.26 -29.42
N LEU A 266 -11.48 4.53 -29.70
CA LEU A 266 -12.59 3.81 -29.07
C LEU A 266 -12.61 2.31 -29.41
N ARG A 267 -12.29 1.95 -30.66
CA ARG A 267 -12.26 0.56 -31.13
C ARG A 267 -11.12 -0.28 -30.54
N GLN A 268 -10.00 0.35 -30.20
CA GLN A 268 -8.82 -0.32 -29.66
C GLN A 268 -8.86 -0.53 -28.15
N ARG A 269 -9.88 0.04 -27.47
CA ARG A 269 -9.98 0.05 -26.02
C ARG A 269 -10.83 -1.11 -25.49
N THR A 270 -10.47 -1.57 -24.29
CA THR A 270 -11.32 -2.43 -23.46
C THR A 270 -12.16 -1.59 -22.49
N TYR A 271 -13.44 -1.92 -22.37
CA TYR A 271 -14.41 -1.20 -21.54
C TYR A 271 -14.75 -2.01 -20.30
N LYS A 272 -14.80 -1.33 -19.15
CA LYS A 272 -15.38 -1.86 -17.92
C LYS A 272 -16.87 -1.56 -17.92
N TRP A 273 -17.70 -2.49 -17.47
CA TRP A 273 -19.12 -2.24 -17.28
C TRP A 273 -19.66 -2.87 -16.01
N ASP A 274 -20.74 -2.31 -15.49
CA ASP A 274 -21.44 -2.82 -14.31
C ASP A 274 -22.94 -2.52 -14.37
N ARG A 275 -23.73 -3.07 -13.45
CA ARG A 275 -25.15 -2.76 -13.29
C ARG A 275 -25.34 -1.44 -12.56
N THR A 276 -26.38 -0.68 -12.94
CA THR A 276 -26.79 0.51 -12.19
C THR A 276 -27.29 0.16 -10.78
N ASN A 277 -28.01 -0.96 -10.67
CA ASN A 277 -28.50 -1.50 -9.40
C ASN A 277 -27.84 -2.84 -9.08
N GLY A 278 -27.26 -2.95 -7.87
CA GLY A 278 -26.58 -4.16 -7.42
C GLY A 278 -25.23 -4.42 -8.09
N GLY A 279 -24.56 -3.37 -8.59
CA GLY A 279 -23.18 -3.45 -9.09
C GLY A 279 -22.14 -3.60 -7.98
N HIS A 280 -20.91 -3.90 -8.35
CA HIS A 280 -19.81 -4.20 -7.43
C HIS A 280 -19.02 -2.94 -7.04
N GLY A 281 -18.92 -2.63 -5.76
CA GLY A 281 -18.04 -1.55 -5.27
C GLY A 281 -18.45 -0.13 -5.68
N TYR A 282 -17.65 0.85 -5.25
CA TYR A 282 -17.96 2.28 -5.43
C TYR A 282 -17.67 2.77 -6.86
N LYS A 283 -18.57 3.61 -7.38
CA LYS A 283 -18.51 4.18 -8.73
C LYS A 283 -18.40 5.70 -8.64
N HIS A 284 -17.24 6.25 -9.01
CA HIS A 284 -17.08 7.69 -9.09
C HIS A 284 -17.87 8.22 -10.29
N GLN A 285 -19.02 8.87 -10.07
CA GLN A 285 -19.97 9.26 -11.13
C GLN A 285 -19.32 9.98 -12.33
N ALA A 286 -18.29 10.80 -12.12
CA ALA A 286 -17.58 11.46 -13.22
C ALA A 286 -16.87 10.52 -14.23
N ASN A 287 -16.71 9.23 -13.92
CA ASN A 287 -16.03 8.25 -14.77
C ASN A 287 -16.95 7.13 -15.28
N TRP A 288 -18.25 7.21 -15.00
CA TRP A 288 -19.22 6.17 -15.33
C TRP A 288 -20.40 6.78 -16.08
N ILE A 289 -20.66 6.25 -17.27
CA ILE A 289 -21.68 6.74 -18.20
C ILE A 289 -22.79 5.70 -18.29
N ASN A 290 -24.05 6.10 -18.21
CA ASN A 290 -25.16 5.16 -18.43
C ASN A 290 -25.09 4.57 -19.85
N GLY A 291 -25.46 3.29 -20.00
CA GLY A 291 -25.30 2.55 -21.25
C GLY A 291 -26.00 3.20 -22.45
N ASP A 292 -27.19 3.74 -22.24
CA ASP A 292 -27.97 4.50 -23.23
C ASP A 292 -27.21 5.75 -23.72
N ARG A 293 -26.68 6.56 -22.79
CA ARG A 293 -25.88 7.76 -23.08
C ARG A 293 -24.57 7.43 -23.80
N PHE A 294 -23.90 6.37 -23.36
CA PHE A 294 -22.68 5.89 -24.01
C PHE A 294 -22.95 5.54 -25.48
N LEU A 295 -24.03 4.79 -25.74
CA LEU A 295 -24.41 4.36 -27.09
C LEU A 295 -24.79 5.55 -27.97
N GLU A 296 -25.53 6.53 -27.44
CA GLU A 296 -25.91 7.75 -28.16
C GLU A 296 -24.68 8.54 -28.63
N VAL A 297 -23.69 8.73 -27.76
CA VAL A 297 -22.46 9.47 -28.09
C VAL A 297 -21.64 8.71 -29.14
N VAL A 298 -21.47 7.40 -28.97
CA VAL A 298 -20.71 6.58 -29.92
C VAL A 298 -21.35 6.57 -31.32
N ASN A 299 -22.66 6.41 -31.40
CA ASN A 299 -23.36 6.42 -32.69
C ASN A 299 -23.21 7.76 -33.43
N ARG A 300 -23.15 8.87 -32.69
CA ARG A 300 -22.91 10.20 -33.24
C ARG A 300 -21.51 10.31 -33.85
N ILE A 301 -20.49 9.86 -33.11
CA ILE A 301 -19.10 9.83 -33.59
C ILE A 301 -18.97 8.97 -34.87
N GLU A 302 -19.67 7.83 -34.91
CA GLU A 302 -19.70 6.97 -36.11
C GLU A 302 -20.41 7.64 -37.30
N ALA A 303 -21.52 8.33 -37.05
CA ALA A 303 -22.26 9.05 -38.08
C ALA A 303 -21.45 10.25 -38.64
N ASP A 304 -20.78 11.01 -37.78
CA ASP A 304 -19.95 12.14 -38.17
C ASP A 304 -18.76 11.68 -39.03
N LEU A 305 -18.19 10.50 -38.72
CA LEU A 305 -17.14 9.89 -39.54
C LEU A 305 -17.67 9.42 -40.91
N ALA A 306 -18.85 8.77 -40.93
CA ALA A 306 -19.47 8.32 -42.18
C ALA A 306 -19.88 9.49 -43.09
N ALA A 307 -20.26 10.64 -42.51
CA ALA A 307 -20.58 11.86 -43.24
C ALA A 307 -19.35 12.62 -43.77
N SER A 308 -18.16 12.33 -43.23
CA SER A 308 -16.89 12.97 -43.63
C SER A 308 -16.05 12.13 -44.60
N GLU A 309 -16.47 10.91 -44.95
CA GLU A 309 -15.89 10.13 -46.05
C GLU A 309 -16.39 10.65 -47.42
N PRO A 310 -15.50 11.07 -48.35
CA PRO A 310 -15.92 11.52 -49.67
C PRO A 310 -16.51 10.37 -50.50
N ALA A 311 -17.64 10.66 -51.16
CA ALA A 311 -18.32 9.77 -52.08
C ALA A 311 -17.47 9.43 -53.32
N THR A 312 -16.54 8.50 -53.19
CA THR A 312 -15.76 7.97 -54.31
C THR A 312 -15.85 6.45 -54.35
N LYS A 313 -16.93 5.96 -54.97
CA LYS A 313 -17.00 4.76 -55.84
C LYS A 313 -18.47 4.46 -56.19
N ARG A 314 -19.03 5.21 -57.13
CA ARG A 314 -20.02 4.66 -58.06
C ARG A 314 -19.31 4.43 -59.38
N GLN A 315 -18.84 3.21 -59.63
CA GLN A 315 -18.47 2.78 -60.98
C GLN A 315 -19.76 2.76 -61.83
N PRO A 316 -19.77 3.37 -63.03
CA PRO A 316 -20.86 3.17 -63.97
C PRO A 316 -20.80 1.72 -64.53
N PRO A 317 -21.94 1.20 -65.02
CA PRO A 317 -22.03 -0.19 -65.46
C PRO A 317 -21.28 -0.39 -66.77
N ASP A 318 -20.60 -1.54 -66.86
CA ASP A 318 -20.00 -2.07 -68.09
C ASP A 318 -21.02 -2.05 -69.24
N LEU A 319 -20.67 -1.34 -70.32
CA LEU A 319 -21.25 -1.54 -71.63
C LEU A 319 -20.43 -2.62 -72.35
N LEU A 320 -21.04 -3.81 -72.43
CA LEU A 320 -20.69 -4.91 -73.33
C LEU A 320 -20.91 -4.53 -74.81
N GLY A 321 -19.96 -4.91 -75.67
CA GLY A 321 -20.12 -5.12 -77.13
C GLY A 321 -20.26 -3.82 -77.95
N ILE A 322 -19.55 -3.59 -79.04
CA ILE A 322 -19.01 -4.44 -80.12
C ILE A 322 -17.76 -3.74 -80.66
#